data_AF-A0A2P5N6A3-F1
#
_entry.id   AF-A0A2P5N6A3-F1
#
_cell.length_a   1.000
_cell.length_b   1.000
_cell.length_c   1.000
_cell.angle_alpha   90.00
_cell.angle_beta   90.00
_cell.angle_gamma   90.00
#
_symmetry.space_group_name_H-M   'P 1'
#
loop_
_entity.id
_entity.type
_entity.pdbx_description
1 polymer ?
#
loop_
_entity_poly.entity_id
_entity_poly.type
_entity_poly.pdbx_seq_one_letter_code
_entity_poly.pdbx_strand_id
1 'polypeptide(L)'
;MSNETKYKANDIELSYGMLDGELIHISEVKSGLAENCLCPKCGSFLVAKKGDIRKHHFAHYNFENCLGAQETAIHLLAKEILLQEKCVSLVSSETRDSPSLLRFDKLSTEVRGHGLVFDAVGYGEADDLAIEIKVTHEVDSRKREIVVNNGIRMIEIDLSEFLSCEFTREEIKHAVINSAPRYLIEEIQPTIQTTEDKDMINKAYIAGFKLASGYSRKNNCNFESNKIFILQPVENRSSTNYQVAACGGYEILELNIVDSPALIEKISSFSYPLEARLTVETAFQKTKCVPVVTDVNLI
;
A
#
# COMPACT_ATOMS: atom_id res chain seq x y z
N MET A 1 10.84 30.34 24.56
CA MET A 1 10.85 29.04 25.26
C MET A 1 9.57 28.34 24.89
N SER A 2 9.61 27.48 23.88
CA SER A 2 8.46 26.75 23.36
C SER A 2 8.90 25.35 22.99
N ASN A 3 8.16 24.38 23.52
CA ASN A 3 8.41 22.94 23.53
C ASN A 3 8.55 22.36 22.12
N GLU A 4 9.66 21.67 21.86
CA GLU A 4 9.76 20.66 20.81
C GLU A 4 9.81 19.28 21.48
N THR A 5 8.67 18.60 21.47
CA THR A 5 8.58 17.20 21.90
C THR A 5 9.20 16.33 20.81
N LYS A 6 10.45 15.92 21.01
CA LYS A 6 11.14 14.89 20.23
C LYS A 6 10.37 13.57 20.33
N TYR A 7 9.71 13.15 19.26
CA TYR A 7 9.26 11.76 19.13
C TYR A 7 10.48 10.88 18.85
N LYS A 8 10.94 10.17 19.89
CA LYS A 8 11.78 8.97 19.73
C LYS A 8 11.00 7.95 18.91
N ALA A 9 11.69 7.13 18.12
CA ALA A 9 11.13 5.89 17.58
C ALA A 9 10.64 5.04 18.76
N ASN A 10 9.37 5.18 19.11
CA ASN A 10 8.76 4.47 20.23
C ASN A 10 8.46 3.05 19.75
N ASP A 11 8.88 2.09 20.59
CA ASP A 11 8.47 0.70 20.60
C ASP A 11 6.95 0.60 20.32
N ILE A 12 6.54 0.30 19.08
CA ILE A 12 5.16 -0.10 18.80
C ILE A 12 5.01 -1.49 19.38
N GLU A 13 4.35 -1.56 20.53
CA GLU A 13 4.16 -2.76 21.32
C GLU A 13 3.00 -3.61 20.76
N LEU A 14 3.22 -4.91 20.55
CA LEU A 14 2.25 -5.83 19.93
C LEU A 14 1.16 -6.23 20.93
N SER A 15 -0.12 -5.97 20.64
CA SER A 15 -1.24 -6.27 21.56
C SER A 15 -1.95 -7.59 21.27
N TYR A 16 -1.80 -8.15 20.07
CA TYR A 16 -2.44 -9.40 19.64
C TYR A 16 -1.42 -10.46 19.25
N GLY A 17 -1.74 -11.71 19.59
CA GLY A 17 -1.02 -12.90 19.15
C GLY A 17 -1.98 -13.89 18.51
N MET A 18 -1.45 -14.93 17.89
CA MET A 18 -2.22 -16.02 17.27
C MET A 18 -2.12 -17.27 18.13
N LEU A 19 -3.24 -17.75 18.66
CA LEU A 19 -3.33 -18.97 19.47
C LEU A 19 -4.27 -19.95 18.77
N ASP A 20 -3.77 -21.14 18.42
CA ASP A 20 -4.52 -22.19 17.72
C ASP A 20 -5.26 -21.73 16.44
N GLY A 21 -4.72 -20.70 15.78
CA GLY A 21 -5.27 -20.13 14.55
C GLY A 21 -6.22 -18.95 14.74
N GLU A 22 -6.49 -18.53 15.98
CA GLU A 22 -7.33 -17.38 16.31
C GLU A 22 -6.50 -16.21 16.86
N LEU A 23 -6.91 -14.97 16.54
CA LEU A 23 -6.30 -13.77 17.10
C LEU A 23 -6.83 -13.53 18.52
N ILE A 24 -5.90 -13.49 19.49
CA ILE A 24 -6.21 -13.28 20.90
C ILE A 24 -5.58 -12.00 21.42
N HIS A 25 -6.33 -11.20 22.19
CA HIS A 25 -5.80 -10.00 22.81
C HIS A 25 -4.94 -10.37 24.02
N ILE A 26 -3.91 -9.56 24.32
CA ILE A 26 -3.05 -9.83 25.46
C ILE A 26 -3.82 -9.89 26.79
N SER A 27 -4.93 -9.18 26.95
CA SER A 27 -5.74 -9.25 28.18
C SER A 27 -6.24 -10.68 28.47
N GLU A 28 -6.46 -11.50 27.44
CA GLU A 28 -7.08 -12.82 27.54
C GLU A 28 -6.10 -13.95 27.91
N VAL A 29 -4.79 -13.71 27.80
CA VAL A 29 -3.75 -14.70 28.14
C VAL A 29 -3.12 -14.47 29.52
N LYS A 30 -2.58 -15.51 30.16
CA LYS A 30 -1.78 -15.34 31.39
C LYS A 30 -0.40 -14.74 31.07
N SER A 31 0.19 -14.03 32.03
CA SER A 31 1.57 -13.52 31.89
C SER A 31 2.56 -14.68 31.76
N GLY A 32 3.58 -14.53 30.90
CA GLY A 32 4.60 -15.55 30.65
C GLY A 32 4.58 -16.10 29.22
N LEU A 33 5.30 -17.21 29.00
CA LEU A 33 5.28 -17.92 27.73
C LEU A 33 3.88 -18.53 27.56
N ALA A 34 3.06 -17.93 26.70
CA ALA A 34 1.81 -18.56 26.31
C ALA A 34 2.18 -19.70 25.36
N GLU A 35 2.15 -20.93 25.87
CA GLU A 35 2.36 -22.12 25.04
C GLU A 35 1.46 -22.01 23.80
N ASN A 36 2.05 -22.11 22.62
CA ASN A 36 1.41 -22.00 21.30
C ASN A 36 0.95 -20.59 20.84
N CYS A 37 1.27 -19.50 21.54
CA CYS A 37 0.99 -18.16 21.02
C CYS A 37 2.08 -17.71 20.03
N LEU A 38 1.70 -17.44 18.78
CA LEU A 38 2.57 -17.10 17.66
C LEU A 38 2.36 -15.67 17.18
N CYS A 39 3.42 -15.07 16.62
CA CYS A 39 3.34 -13.77 15.97
C CYS A 39 2.54 -13.88 14.66
N PRO A 40 1.51 -13.05 14.45
CA PRO A 40 0.71 -13.08 13.22
C PRO A 40 1.51 -12.74 11.96
N LYS A 41 2.66 -12.04 12.12
CA LYS A 41 3.52 -11.66 11.00
C LYS A 41 4.60 -12.69 10.68
N CYS A 42 5.39 -13.10 11.68
CA CYS A 42 6.57 -13.94 11.45
C CYS A 42 6.41 -15.40 11.93
N GLY A 43 5.29 -15.74 12.58
CA GLY A 43 5.03 -17.08 13.12
C GLY A 43 5.92 -17.50 14.29
N SER A 44 6.75 -16.61 14.83
CA SER A 44 7.61 -16.91 15.99
C SER A 44 6.82 -16.89 17.30
N PHE A 45 7.25 -17.66 18.30
CA PHE A 45 6.62 -17.68 19.62
C PHE A 45 6.66 -16.32 20.31
N LEU A 46 5.52 -15.98 20.95
CA LEU A 46 5.32 -14.77 21.73
C LEU A 46 5.30 -15.06 23.24
N VAL A 47 5.71 -14.05 23.99
CA VAL A 47 5.69 -13.99 25.46
C VAL A 47 4.77 -12.85 25.86
N ALA A 48 3.74 -13.14 26.65
CA ALA A 48 2.86 -12.13 27.19
C ALA A 48 3.57 -11.40 28.35
N LYS A 49 3.99 -10.15 28.13
CA LYS A 49 4.55 -9.30 29.16
C LYS A 49 3.44 -8.45 29.77
N LYS A 50 3.06 -8.79 31.00
CA LYS A 50 2.11 -8.02 31.80
C LYS A 50 2.80 -7.49 33.06
N GLY A 51 2.53 -6.24 33.40
CA GLY A 51 3.08 -5.60 34.59
C GLY A 51 2.51 -4.21 34.80
N ASP A 52 2.68 -3.67 36.00
CA ASP A 52 2.02 -2.42 36.41
C ASP A 52 2.71 -1.15 35.88
N ILE A 53 3.91 -1.29 35.29
CA ILE A 53 4.79 -0.17 34.91
C ILE A 53 4.79 0.08 33.40
N ARG A 54 4.69 -0.98 32.58
CA ARG A 54 4.67 -0.92 31.12
C ARG A 54 3.35 -1.48 30.61
N LYS A 55 2.87 -0.96 29.48
CA LYS A 55 1.65 -1.47 28.84
C LYS A 55 1.79 -2.96 28.55
N HIS A 56 0.66 -3.66 28.62
CA HIS A 56 0.64 -5.08 28.34
C HIS A 56 0.95 -5.30 26.87
N HIS A 57 1.98 -6.08 26.57
CA HIS A 57 2.33 -6.42 25.19
C HIS A 57 2.93 -7.81 25.03
N PHE A 58 2.78 -8.36 23.82
CA PHE A 58 3.49 -9.53 23.38
C PHE A 58 4.91 -9.14 22.95
N ALA A 59 5.89 -9.86 23.48
CA ALA A 59 7.28 -9.78 23.05
C ALA A 59 7.69 -11.10 22.37
N HIS A 60 8.56 -11.03 21.37
CA HIS A 60 9.10 -12.24 20.75
C HIS A 60 10.02 -12.97 21.74
N TYR A 61 9.88 -14.30 21.84
CA TYR A 61 10.70 -15.10 22.75
C TYR A 61 12.18 -15.19 22.31
N ASN A 62 12.45 -15.23 21.00
CA ASN A 62 13.79 -15.47 20.45
C ASN A 62 14.04 -14.74 19.10
N PHE A 63 13.31 -13.66 18.82
CA PHE A 63 13.41 -12.94 17.55
C PHE A 63 13.48 -11.43 17.80
N GLU A 64 14.58 -10.78 17.42
CA GLU A 64 14.72 -9.33 17.53
C GLU A 64 14.17 -8.65 16.27
N ASN A 65 13.27 -7.68 16.46
CA ASN A 65 12.73 -6.76 15.44
C ASN A 65 11.80 -7.36 14.37
N CYS A 66 10.57 -7.72 14.78
CA CYS A 66 9.45 -7.90 13.85
C CYS A 66 8.71 -6.55 13.62
N LEU A 67 9.36 -5.63 12.89
CA LEU A 67 8.78 -4.34 12.54
C LEU A 67 7.43 -4.53 11.83
N GLY A 68 6.38 -3.81 12.22
CA GLY A 68 5.04 -3.90 11.60
C GLY A 68 4.20 -5.11 12.01
N ALA A 69 4.55 -5.84 13.08
CA ALA A 69 3.71 -6.93 13.59
C ALA A 69 2.33 -6.44 14.06
N GLN A 70 2.29 -5.27 14.73
CA GLN A 70 1.04 -4.63 15.16
C GLN A 70 0.16 -4.25 13.97
N GLU A 71 0.76 -3.72 12.90
CA GLU A 71 0.06 -3.41 11.66
C GLU A 71 -0.62 -4.64 11.06
N THR A 72 0.13 -5.74 10.94
CA THR A 72 -0.41 -7.02 10.46
C THR A 72 -1.53 -7.53 11.36
N ALA A 73 -1.40 -7.39 12.69
CA ALA A 73 -2.43 -7.80 13.62
C ALA A 73 -3.74 -7.00 13.45
N ILE A 74 -3.66 -5.68 13.32
CA ILE A 74 -4.83 -4.81 13.06
C ILE A 74 -5.51 -5.22 11.75
N HIS A 75 -4.72 -5.42 10.70
CA HIS A 75 -5.22 -5.76 9.36
C HIS A 75 -5.97 -7.11 9.34
N LEU A 76 -5.40 -8.13 9.99
CA LEU A 76 -6.02 -9.44 10.12
C LEU A 76 -7.29 -9.39 10.99
N LEU A 77 -7.25 -8.67 12.12
CA LEU A 77 -8.41 -8.53 13.00
C LEU A 77 -9.57 -7.84 12.30
N ALA A 78 -9.29 -6.77 11.54
CA ALA A 78 -10.28 -6.06 10.75
C ALA A 78 -10.91 -6.95 9.67
N LYS A 79 -10.11 -7.75 8.95
CA LYS A 79 -10.60 -8.75 7.99
C LYS A 79 -11.51 -9.80 8.65
N GLU A 80 -11.13 -10.28 9.83
CA GLU A 80 -11.92 -11.25 10.59
C GLU A 80 -13.29 -10.68 10.99
N ILE A 81 -13.31 -9.43 11.49
CA ILE A 81 -14.53 -8.71 11.85
C ILE A 81 -15.44 -8.54 10.63
N LEU A 82 -14.89 -8.13 9.48
CA LEU A 82 -15.66 -7.99 8.24
C LEU A 82 -16.30 -9.32 7.82
N LEU A 83 -15.58 -10.44 7.91
CA LEU A 83 -16.10 -11.77 7.59
C LEU A 83 -17.23 -12.21 8.53
N GLN A 84 -17.12 -11.89 9.82
CA GLN A 84 -18.11 -12.25 10.83
C GLN A 84 -19.39 -11.41 10.70
N GLU A 85 -19.25 -10.10 10.58
CA GLU A 85 -20.38 -9.15 10.67
C GLU A 85 -21.07 -8.93 9.32
N LYS A 86 -20.30 -9.04 8.22
CA LYS A 86 -20.75 -8.86 6.83
C LYS A 86 -21.51 -7.56 6.63
N CYS A 87 -21.08 -6.50 7.31
CA CYS A 87 -21.67 -5.18 7.14
C CYS A 87 -20.63 -4.08 7.39
N VAL A 88 -20.87 -2.93 6.77
CA VAL A 88 -20.13 -1.69 6.98
C VAL A 88 -21.09 -0.51 6.88
N SER A 89 -20.89 0.49 7.72
CA SER A 89 -21.61 1.75 7.61
C SER A 89 -21.05 2.60 6.47
N LEU A 90 -21.91 3.17 5.63
CA LEU A 90 -21.53 4.15 4.61
C LEU A 90 -22.10 5.51 5.00
N VAL A 91 -21.31 6.57 4.83
CA VAL A 91 -21.80 7.95 4.97
C VAL A 91 -22.06 8.44 3.55
N SER A 92 -23.33 8.58 3.18
CA SER A 92 -23.67 9.12 1.87
C SER A 92 -23.42 10.64 1.87
N SER A 93 -22.73 11.15 0.85
CA SER A 93 -22.51 12.59 0.64
C SER A 93 -23.84 13.34 0.42
N GLU A 94 -24.88 12.63 -0.04
CA GLU A 94 -26.18 13.21 -0.41
C GLU A 94 -27.15 13.38 0.77
N THR A 95 -27.00 12.57 1.82
CA THR A 95 -27.86 12.60 3.01
C THR A 95 -27.07 13.06 4.22
N ARG A 96 -27.01 14.38 4.42
CA ARG A 96 -26.58 14.93 5.72
C ARG A 96 -27.46 14.31 6.82
N ASP A 97 -26.82 13.58 7.72
CA ASP A 97 -27.27 13.17 9.07
C ASP A 97 -27.61 11.70 9.37
N SER A 98 -27.39 10.70 8.50
CA SER A 98 -27.46 9.29 8.96
C SER A 98 -26.52 8.34 8.23
N PRO A 99 -25.59 7.66 8.95
CA PRO A 99 -24.84 6.55 8.39
C PRO A 99 -25.81 5.43 7.94
N SER A 100 -25.70 4.97 6.70
CA SER A 100 -26.47 3.82 6.20
C SER A 100 -25.67 2.54 6.38
N LEU A 101 -26.19 1.60 7.18
CA LEU A 101 -25.55 0.31 7.36
C LEU A 101 -25.76 -0.57 6.12
N LEU A 102 -24.72 -0.76 5.33
CA LEU A 102 -24.71 -1.69 4.20
C LEU A 102 -24.42 -3.10 4.70
N ARG A 103 -25.30 -4.06 4.37
CA ARG A 103 -25.14 -5.49 4.69
C ARG A 103 -24.90 -6.28 3.41
N PHE A 104 -24.03 -7.28 3.49
CA PHE A 104 -23.66 -8.16 2.39
C PHE A 104 -24.21 -9.57 2.60
N ASP A 105 -24.61 -10.23 1.53
CA ASP A 105 -25.02 -11.63 1.54
C ASP A 105 -23.80 -12.53 1.76
N LYS A 106 -22.70 -12.14 1.11
CA LYS A 106 -21.41 -12.81 1.20
C LYS A 106 -20.31 -11.78 1.32
N LEU A 107 -19.28 -12.11 2.11
CA LEU A 107 -18.04 -11.35 2.15
C LEU A 107 -16.87 -12.32 1.94
N SER A 108 -15.92 -11.92 1.11
CA SER A 108 -14.68 -12.66 0.86
C SER A 108 -13.49 -11.75 1.14
N THR A 109 -12.41 -12.28 1.71
CA THR A 109 -11.16 -11.56 1.93
C THR A 109 -10.10 -11.94 0.91
N GLU A 110 -9.13 -11.06 0.69
CA GLU A 110 -7.99 -11.26 -0.25
C GLU A 110 -8.41 -11.58 -1.68
N VAL A 111 -9.47 -10.92 -2.15
CA VAL A 111 -10.06 -11.17 -3.46
C VAL A 111 -9.18 -10.57 -4.54
N ARG A 112 -8.81 -11.41 -5.52
CA ARG A 112 -7.99 -11.00 -6.68
C ARG A 112 -8.88 -10.62 -7.85
N GLY A 113 -8.67 -9.43 -8.41
CA GLY A 113 -9.41 -8.93 -9.58
C GLY A 113 -8.73 -7.72 -10.20
N HIS A 114 -8.81 -7.56 -11.53
CA HIS A 114 -8.25 -6.41 -12.26
C HIS A 114 -6.75 -6.14 -12.00
N GLY A 115 -5.97 -7.19 -11.68
CA GLY A 115 -4.56 -7.05 -11.32
C GLY A 115 -4.31 -6.52 -9.90
N LEU A 116 -5.37 -6.37 -9.10
CA LEU A 116 -5.34 -5.95 -7.70
C LEU A 116 -5.68 -7.12 -6.77
N VAL A 117 -5.29 -6.97 -5.50
CA VAL A 117 -5.79 -7.75 -4.38
C VAL A 117 -6.49 -6.78 -3.44
N PHE A 118 -7.78 -6.99 -3.24
CA PHE A 118 -8.60 -6.24 -2.30
C PHE A 118 -8.59 -6.95 -0.94
N ASP A 119 -8.54 -6.19 0.15
CA ASP A 119 -8.56 -6.77 1.49
C ASP A 119 -9.85 -7.52 1.77
N ALA A 120 -10.98 -6.95 1.35
CA ALA A 120 -12.28 -7.62 1.33
C ALA A 120 -13.16 -7.15 0.17
N VAL A 121 -14.09 -8.01 -0.24
CA VAL A 121 -15.19 -7.67 -1.15
C VAL A 121 -16.48 -8.20 -0.55
N GLY A 122 -17.43 -7.29 -0.31
CA GLY A 122 -18.79 -7.60 0.07
C GLY A 122 -19.67 -7.69 -1.18
N TYR A 123 -20.38 -8.80 -1.33
CA TYR A 123 -21.32 -9.06 -2.42
C TYR A 123 -22.74 -8.80 -1.91
N GLY A 124 -23.45 -7.87 -2.54
CA GLY A 124 -24.85 -7.57 -2.24
C GLY A 124 -25.74 -7.73 -3.46
N GLU A 125 -27.06 -7.75 -3.26
CA GLU A 125 -28.03 -7.95 -4.35
C GLU A 125 -27.96 -6.89 -5.47
N ALA A 126 -27.61 -5.64 -5.14
CA ALA A 126 -27.57 -4.55 -6.10
C ALA A 126 -26.17 -4.29 -6.67
N ASP A 127 -25.15 -4.28 -5.82
CA ASP A 127 -23.77 -3.96 -6.19
C ASP A 127 -22.78 -4.57 -5.20
N ASP A 128 -21.60 -4.96 -5.72
CA ASP A 128 -20.45 -5.35 -4.94
C ASP A 128 -19.72 -4.11 -4.38
N LEU A 129 -19.12 -4.26 -3.19
CA LEU A 129 -18.27 -3.24 -2.58
C LEU A 129 -16.90 -3.82 -2.23
N ALA A 130 -15.86 -3.29 -2.87
CA ALA A 130 -14.48 -3.53 -2.47
C ALA A 130 -14.13 -2.70 -1.22
N ILE A 131 -13.33 -3.28 -0.33
CA ILE A 131 -12.91 -2.67 0.93
C ILE A 131 -11.40 -2.84 1.05
N GLU A 132 -10.68 -1.74 1.25
CA GLU A 132 -9.27 -1.71 1.63
C GLU A 132 -9.13 -1.24 3.08
N ILE A 133 -8.20 -1.84 3.83
CA ILE A 133 -7.89 -1.47 5.21
C ILE A 133 -6.54 -0.76 5.24
N LYS A 134 -6.55 0.51 5.61
CA LYS A 134 -5.34 1.32 5.78
C LYS A 134 -4.90 1.30 7.25
N VAL A 135 -3.61 1.04 7.49
CA VAL A 135 -3.01 1.10 8.83
C VAL A 135 -1.74 1.97 8.85
N THR A 136 -0.82 1.77 7.91
CA THR A 136 0.39 2.60 7.74
C THR A 136 0.51 3.22 6.36
N HIS A 137 0.05 2.49 5.33
CA HIS A 137 0.13 2.89 3.94
C HIS A 137 -1.27 3.15 3.39
N GLU A 138 -1.44 4.31 2.76
CA GLU A 138 -2.64 4.64 1.99
C GLU A 138 -2.75 3.82 0.70
N VAL A 139 -3.98 3.70 0.17
CA VAL A 139 -4.25 3.19 -1.17
C VAL A 139 -3.42 3.99 -2.16
N ASP A 140 -2.40 3.33 -2.71
CA ASP A 140 -1.52 3.93 -3.71
C ASP A 140 -2.32 4.37 -4.95
N SER A 141 -1.87 5.48 -5.54
CA SER A 141 -2.35 6.10 -6.77
C SER A 141 -2.70 5.09 -7.87
N ARG A 142 -1.88 4.04 -8.05
CA ARG A 142 -2.10 2.95 -9.01
C ARG A 142 -3.36 2.12 -8.74
N LYS A 143 -3.64 1.80 -7.47
CA LYS A 143 -4.86 1.06 -7.09
C LYS A 143 -6.10 1.91 -7.35
N ARG A 144 -6.04 3.20 -7.00
CA ARG A 144 -7.12 4.17 -7.22
C ARG A 144 -7.47 4.31 -8.70
N GLU A 145 -6.48 4.43 -9.58
CA GLU A 145 -6.71 4.51 -11.03
C GLU A 145 -7.39 3.26 -11.59
N ILE A 146 -6.94 2.06 -11.20
CA ILE A 146 -7.57 0.81 -11.67
C ILE A 146 -9.01 0.72 -11.17
N VAL A 147 -9.27 1.08 -9.91
CA VAL A 147 -10.60 1.07 -9.31
C VAL A 147 -11.55 2.01 -10.06
N VAL A 148 -11.12 3.26 -10.28
CA VAL A 148 -11.92 4.26 -11.00
C VAL A 148 -12.14 3.86 -12.46
N ASN A 149 -11.08 3.47 -13.18
CA ASN A 149 -11.18 3.12 -14.61
C ASN A 149 -12.02 1.87 -14.88
N ASN A 150 -12.17 0.97 -13.90
CA ASN A 150 -13.00 -0.23 -14.02
C ASN A 150 -14.37 -0.06 -13.36
N GLY A 151 -14.72 1.13 -12.88
CA GLY A 151 -16.00 1.40 -12.22
C GLY A 151 -16.21 0.58 -10.94
N ILE A 152 -15.13 0.22 -10.25
CA ILE A 152 -15.18 -0.60 -9.04
C ILE A 152 -15.58 0.30 -7.88
N ARG A 153 -16.69 -0.01 -7.21
CA ARG A 153 -17.07 0.68 -5.98
C ARG A 153 -16.17 0.22 -4.85
N MET A 154 -15.28 1.09 -4.36
CA MET A 154 -14.32 0.76 -3.31
C MET A 154 -14.33 1.78 -2.18
N ILE A 155 -14.25 1.32 -0.94
CA ILE A 155 -13.97 2.16 0.23
C ILE A 155 -12.61 1.83 0.84
N GLU A 156 -11.92 2.83 1.35
CA GLU A 156 -10.77 2.66 2.24
C GLU A 156 -11.22 2.96 3.68
N ILE A 157 -10.97 2.03 4.61
CA ILE A 157 -11.20 2.20 6.05
C ILE A 157 -9.86 2.50 6.72
N ASP A 158 -9.73 3.68 7.33
CA ASP A 158 -8.50 4.14 7.98
C ASP A 158 -8.47 3.72 9.46
N LEU A 159 -7.57 2.80 9.79
CA LEU A 159 -7.31 2.32 11.16
C LEU A 159 -5.93 2.76 11.67
N SER A 160 -5.30 3.76 11.05
CA SER A 160 -3.96 4.21 11.43
C SER A 160 -3.84 4.70 12.87
N GLU A 161 -4.93 5.24 13.44
CA GLU A 161 -4.99 5.66 14.85
C GLU A 161 -4.74 4.52 15.84
N PHE A 162 -5.07 3.28 15.46
CA PHE A 162 -4.89 2.10 16.29
C PHE A 162 -3.45 1.60 16.33
N LEU A 163 -2.58 2.07 15.44
CA LEU A 163 -1.18 1.63 15.37
C LEU A 163 -0.37 2.02 16.62
N SER A 164 -0.71 3.14 17.24
CA SER A 164 0.05 3.72 18.36
C SER A 164 -0.60 3.46 19.74
N CYS A 165 -1.69 2.70 19.77
CA CYS A 165 -2.57 2.54 20.92
C CYS A 165 -2.81 1.06 21.24
N GLU A 166 -3.09 0.73 22.50
CA GLU A 166 -3.67 -0.58 22.86
C GLU A 166 -5.17 -0.51 22.59
N PHE A 167 -5.76 -1.60 22.09
CA PHE A 167 -7.17 -1.65 21.72
C PHE A 167 -7.74 -3.06 21.90
N THR A 168 -8.99 -3.10 22.31
CA THR A 168 -9.80 -4.31 22.43
C THR A 168 -10.43 -4.68 21.08
N ARG A 169 -10.92 -5.92 20.99
CA ARG A 169 -11.59 -6.41 19.79
C ARG A 169 -12.86 -5.61 19.52
N GLU A 170 -13.58 -5.23 20.57
CA GLU A 170 -14.80 -4.43 20.51
C GLU A 170 -14.54 -3.02 19.97
N GLU A 171 -13.42 -2.40 20.33
CA GLU A 171 -13.03 -1.07 19.82
C GLU A 171 -12.70 -1.12 18.33
N ILE A 172 -11.91 -2.10 17.89
CA ILE A 172 -11.62 -2.29 16.46
C ILE A 172 -12.89 -2.66 15.70
N LYS A 173 -13.75 -3.50 16.28
CA LYS A 173 -15.05 -3.85 15.69
C LYS A 173 -15.90 -2.62 15.46
N HIS A 174 -16.03 -1.76 16.47
CA HIS A 174 -16.78 -0.52 16.33
C HIS A 174 -16.16 0.41 15.27
N ALA A 175 -14.83 0.49 15.21
CA ALA A 175 -14.11 1.28 14.22
C ALA A 175 -14.35 0.77 12.79
N VAL A 176 -14.06 -0.51 12.53
CA VAL A 176 -14.24 -1.17 11.22
C VAL A 176 -15.67 -1.00 10.71
N ILE A 177 -16.67 -1.28 11.55
CA ILE A 177 -18.06 -1.26 11.10
C ILE A 177 -18.58 0.18 10.99
N ASN A 178 -18.27 1.08 11.94
CA ASN A 178 -19.01 2.33 12.11
C ASN A 178 -18.15 3.60 12.18
N SER A 179 -17.16 3.66 13.08
CA SER A 179 -16.59 4.95 13.49
C SER A 179 -15.28 5.33 12.81
N ALA A 180 -14.55 4.38 12.24
CA ALA A 180 -13.30 4.69 11.53
C ALA A 180 -13.57 5.61 10.33
N PRO A 181 -12.71 6.61 10.07
CA PRO A 181 -12.74 7.37 8.84
C PRO A 181 -12.77 6.43 7.64
N ARG A 182 -13.67 6.69 6.71
CA ARG A 182 -13.86 5.87 5.52
C ARG A 182 -14.00 6.76 4.30
N TYR A 183 -13.25 6.43 3.26
CA TYR A 183 -13.16 7.23 2.06
C TYR A 183 -13.65 6.40 0.89
N LEU A 184 -14.69 6.88 0.22
CA LEU A 184 -15.12 6.29 -1.04
C LEU A 184 -14.09 6.68 -2.11
N ILE A 185 -13.62 5.67 -2.83
CA ILE A 185 -12.60 5.84 -3.87
C ILE A 185 -13.32 6.15 -5.17
N GLU A 186 -13.71 7.41 -5.31
CA GLU A 186 -14.35 7.99 -6.49
C GLU A 186 -13.39 8.90 -7.25
N GLU A 187 -13.78 9.33 -8.45
CA GLU A 187 -13.12 10.43 -9.14
C GLU A 187 -12.92 11.60 -8.17
N ILE A 188 -11.68 12.07 -8.07
CA ILE A 188 -11.39 13.33 -7.40
C ILE A 188 -12.13 14.43 -8.17
N GLN A 189 -13.24 14.91 -7.62
CA GLN A 189 -13.72 16.27 -7.92
C GLN A 189 -12.50 17.17 -7.76
N PRO A 190 -12.12 17.96 -8.78
CA PRO A 190 -10.89 18.73 -8.75
C PRO A 190 -11.00 19.80 -7.67
N THR A 191 -10.64 19.44 -6.44
CA THR A 191 -10.23 20.40 -5.44
C THR A 191 -9.11 21.17 -6.10
N ILE A 192 -9.29 22.47 -6.21
CA ILE A 192 -8.35 23.42 -6.78
C ILE A 192 -7.07 23.37 -5.93
N GLN A 193 -6.25 22.36 -6.17
CA GLN A 193 -4.81 22.42 -6.05
C GLN A 193 -4.35 22.70 -7.46
N THR A 194 -3.70 23.85 -7.60
CA THR A 194 -3.25 24.45 -8.84
C THR A 194 -2.72 23.42 -9.82
N THR A 195 -3.12 23.58 -11.07
CA THR A 195 -2.82 22.81 -12.28
C THR A 195 -1.34 22.52 -12.57
N GLU A 196 -0.43 22.85 -11.66
CA GLU A 196 1.02 22.76 -11.81
C GLU A 196 1.59 21.41 -11.29
N ASP A 197 0.97 20.76 -10.29
CA ASP A 197 1.55 19.55 -9.67
C ASP A 197 1.13 18.23 -10.37
N LYS A 198 0.01 18.22 -11.11
CA LYS A 198 -0.38 17.05 -11.95
C LYS A 198 0.54 16.85 -13.16
N ASP A 199 1.33 17.85 -13.51
CA ASP A 199 2.29 17.77 -14.61
C ASP A 199 3.63 17.15 -14.22
N MET A 200 3.98 17.08 -12.92
CA MET A 200 5.29 16.56 -12.48
C MET A 200 5.46 15.04 -12.54
N ILE A 201 4.37 14.26 -12.58
CA ILE A 201 4.48 12.78 -12.66
C ILE A 201 4.72 12.31 -14.12
N ASN A 202 4.28 13.08 -15.11
CA ASN A 202 4.54 12.74 -16.51
C ASN A 202 5.68 13.57 -17.12
N LYS A 203 6.01 14.77 -16.59
CA LYS A 203 7.15 15.58 -17.03
C LYS A 203 8.46 14.98 -16.50
N ALA A 204 9.20 14.34 -17.40
CA ALA A 204 10.47 13.70 -17.10
C ALA A 204 11.62 14.43 -17.83
N TYR A 205 12.77 14.52 -17.16
CA TYR A 205 14.01 14.95 -17.80
C TYR A 205 14.73 13.71 -18.32
N ILE A 206 14.68 13.49 -19.63
CA ILE A 206 15.18 12.29 -20.28
C ILE A 206 16.64 12.52 -20.66
N ALA A 207 17.54 11.70 -20.11
CA ALA A 207 18.97 11.74 -20.43
C ALA A 207 19.27 11.11 -21.79
N GLY A 208 18.46 10.14 -22.22
CA GLY A 208 18.60 9.46 -23.49
C GLY A 208 17.84 8.13 -23.51
N PHE A 209 18.10 7.32 -24.53
CA PHE A 209 17.52 5.99 -24.67
C PHE A 209 18.54 5.02 -25.28
N LYS A 210 18.29 3.72 -25.14
CA LYS A 210 19.07 2.64 -25.72
C LYS A 210 18.13 1.59 -26.29
N LEU A 211 18.24 1.36 -27.59
CA LEU A 211 17.57 0.26 -28.28
C LEU A 211 18.62 -0.80 -28.60
N ALA A 212 18.31 -2.05 -28.30
CA ALA A 212 19.23 -3.15 -28.55
C ALA A 212 18.44 -4.41 -28.91
N SER A 213 18.86 -5.08 -29.98
CA SER A 213 18.38 -6.40 -30.35
C SER A 213 19.56 -7.36 -30.48
N GLY A 214 19.32 -8.65 -30.26
CA GLY A 214 20.38 -9.65 -30.38
C GLY A 214 19.90 -11.08 -30.12
N TYR A 215 20.85 -12.02 -30.18
CA TYR A 215 20.60 -13.43 -29.93
C TYR A 215 21.28 -13.87 -28.63
N SER A 216 20.49 -14.33 -27.65
CA SER A 216 21.01 -14.91 -26.43
C SER A 216 21.42 -16.36 -26.66
N ARG A 217 22.72 -16.62 -26.78
CA ARG A 217 23.26 -18.00 -26.88
C ARG A 217 22.92 -18.85 -25.65
N LYS A 218 22.82 -18.22 -24.47
CA LYS A 218 22.47 -18.91 -23.22
C LYS A 218 21.01 -19.37 -23.20
N ASN A 219 20.09 -18.56 -23.72
CA ASN A 219 18.66 -18.84 -23.69
C ASN A 219 18.11 -19.34 -25.04
N ASN A 220 19.00 -19.48 -26.04
CA ASN A 220 18.69 -19.88 -27.41
C ASN A 220 17.50 -19.11 -28.02
N CYS A 221 17.44 -17.80 -27.80
CA CYS A 221 16.34 -16.96 -28.25
C CYS A 221 16.84 -15.58 -28.70
N ASN A 222 16.12 -14.97 -29.64
CA ASN A 222 16.25 -13.54 -29.89
C ASN A 222 15.77 -12.75 -28.67
N PHE A 223 16.34 -11.58 -28.44
CA PHE A 223 15.88 -10.64 -27.42
C PHE A 223 15.97 -9.21 -27.94
N GLU A 224 15.09 -8.39 -27.39
CA GLU A 224 15.09 -6.94 -27.51
C GLU A 224 15.18 -6.33 -26.11
N SER A 225 15.92 -5.23 -26.01
CA SER A 225 16.18 -4.52 -24.76
C SER A 225 16.13 -3.03 -25.06
N ASN A 226 14.91 -2.51 -25.11
CA ASN A 226 14.63 -1.10 -25.34
C ASN A 226 14.45 -0.39 -23.99
N LYS A 227 15.29 0.59 -23.70
CA LYS A 227 15.32 1.31 -22.43
C LYS A 227 15.37 2.82 -22.63
N ILE A 228 14.73 3.55 -21.73
CA ILE A 228 14.85 5.00 -21.61
C ILE A 228 15.46 5.36 -20.25
N PHE A 229 16.27 6.41 -20.22
CA PHE A 229 17.02 6.86 -19.05
C PHE A 229 16.45 8.19 -18.56
N ILE A 230 15.87 8.19 -17.37
CA ILE A 230 15.22 9.36 -16.76
C ILE A 230 16.10 9.85 -15.62
N LEU A 231 16.36 11.16 -15.57
CA LEU A 231 17.02 11.79 -14.44
C LEU A 231 15.99 12.03 -13.34
N GLN A 232 16.14 11.34 -12.21
CA GLN A 232 15.35 11.60 -11.01
C GLN A 232 16.24 12.23 -9.93
N PRO A 233 15.76 13.22 -9.16
CA PRO A 233 16.55 13.84 -8.10
C PRO A 233 17.00 12.80 -7.08
N VAL A 234 18.27 12.87 -6.64
CA VAL A 234 18.77 11.95 -5.61
C VAL A 234 18.03 12.20 -4.29
N GLU A 235 17.34 11.18 -3.80
CA GLU A 235 16.58 11.30 -2.56
C GLU A 235 17.46 11.28 -1.32
N ASN A 236 17.20 12.19 -0.38
CA ASN A 236 17.88 12.22 0.92
C ASN A 236 17.23 11.22 1.89
N ARG A 237 17.36 9.91 1.63
CA ARG A 237 16.80 8.86 2.48
C ARG A 237 17.88 8.11 3.23
N SER A 238 17.90 8.30 4.55
CA SER A 238 18.70 7.48 5.47
C SER A 238 17.99 6.17 5.77
N SER A 239 18.75 5.11 6.04
CA SER A 239 18.21 3.81 6.48
C SER A 239 18.70 3.48 7.89
N THR A 240 18.25 2.34 8.42
CA THR A 240 18.78 1.79 9.69
C THR A 240 20.27 1.47 9.61
N ASN A 241 20.82 1.27 8.40
CA ASN A 241 22.18 0.80 8.18
C ASN A 241 23.16 1.90 7.76
N TYR A 242 22.66 3.10 7.40
CA TYR A 242 23.51 4.24 7.05
C TYR A 242 22.72 5.57 7.09
N GLN A 243 23.42 6.66 7.39
CA GLN A 243 22.89 8.01 7.27
C GLN A 243 23.46 8.71 6.03
N VAL A 244 22.59 9.37 5.28
CA VAL A 244 22.98 10.24 4.17
C VAL A 244 23.40 11.58 4.75
N ALA A 245 24.69 11.89 4.68
CA ALA A 245 25.24 13.14 5.20
C ALA A 245 24.96 14.34 4.27
N ALA A 246 24.90 14.09 2.96
CA ALA A 246 24.53 15.05 1.93
C ALA A 246 24.11 14.29 0.66
N CYS A 247 23.17 14.85 -0.11
CA CYS A 247 22.83 14.38 -1.44
C CYS A 247 22.55 15.58 -2.37
N GLY A 248 22.70 15.37 -3.68
CA GLY A 248 22.43 16.38 -4.68
C GLY A 248 22.63 15.81 -6.08
N GLY A 249 22.09 16.51 -7.08
CA GLY A 249 22.09 16.05 -8.47
C GLY A 249 20.97 15.04 -8.76
N TYR A 250 21.18 14.24 -9.80
CA TYR A 250 20.19 13.29 -10.31
C TYR A 250 20.81 11.89 -10.39
N GLU A 251 20.00 10.87 -10.07
CA GLU A 251 20.28 9.47 -10.41
C GLU A 251 19.50 9.05 -11.65
N ILE A 252 19.92 7.95 -12.27
CA ILE A 252 19.30 7.44 -13.50
C ILE A 252 18.30 6.35 -13.15
N LEU A 253 17.02 6.60 -13.45
CA LEU A 253 15.98 5.59 -13.49
C LEU A 253 15.93 4.99 -14.90
N GLU A 254 16.03 3.66 -14.98
CA GLU A 254 15.89 2.92 -16.23
C GLU A 254 14.46 2.36 -16.37
N LEU A 255 13.75 2.75 -17.43
CA LEU A 255 12.45 2.16 -17.76
C LEU A 255 12.52 1.42 -19.09
N ASN A 256 11.72 0.36 -19.24
CA ASN A 256 11.57 -0.34 -20.51
C ASN A 256 10.70 0.50 -21.46
N ILE A 257 10.97 0.41 -22.76
CA ILE A 257 10.14 1.01 -23.82
C ILE A 257 9.42 -0.11 -24.55
N VAL A 258 8.16 0.10 -24.92
CA VAL A 258 7.43 -0.84 -25.79
C VAL A 258 8.13 -0.90 -27.15
N ASP A 259 8.20 -2.10 -27.72
CA ASP A 259 8.69 -2.26 -29.09
C ASP A 259 7.62 -1.80 -30.09
N SER A 260 7.53 -0.48 -30.27
CA SER A 260 6.63 0.17 -31.23
C SER A 260 7.47 0.95 -32.23
N PRO A 261 7.43 0.61 -33.53
CA PRO A 261 8.18 1.33 -34.57
C PRO A 261 7.90 2.84 -34.56
N ALA A 262 6.65 3.24 -34.34
CA ALA A 262 6.27 4.65 -34.29
C ALA A 262 6.90 5.38 -33.11
N LEU A 263 6.97 4.74 -31.94
CA LEU A 263 7.61 5.31 -30.77
C LEU A 263 9.13 5.37 -30.93
N ILE A 264 9.74 4.31 -31.46
CA ILE A 264 11.18 4.21 -31.70
C ILE A 264 11.64 5.30 -32.68
N GLU A 265 10.91 5.50 -33.78
CA GLU A 265 11.18 6.58 -34.74
C GLU A 265 11.06 7.95 -34.07
N LYS A 266 9.99 8.16 -33.29
CA LYS A 266 9.72 9.40 -32.56
C LYS A 266 10.86 9.73 -31.57
N ILE A 267 11.23 8.82 -30.68
CA ILE A 267 12.30 9.06 -29.69
C ILE A 267 13.69 9.21 -30.33
N SER A 268 13.91 8.57 -31.49
CA SER A 268 15.16 8.69 -32.25
C SER A 268 15.30 10.04 -32.95
N SER A 269 14.18 10.73 -33.21
CA SER A 269 14.16 12.05 -33.83
C SER A 269 14.48 13.20 -32.86
N PHE A 270 14.48 12.94 -31.55
CA PHE A 270 14.69 13.96 -30.53
C PHE A 270 16.17 14.17 -30.20
N SER A 271 16.48 15.38 -29.72
CA SER A 271 17.79 15.75 -29.17
C SER A 271 17.76 15.63 -27.64
N TYR A 272 18.72 14.92 -27.06
CA TYR A 272 18.81 14.71 -25.61
C TYR A 272 19.98 15.50 -24.99
N PRO A 273 19.89 15.88 -23.69
CA PRO A 273 18.78 15.62 -22.79
C PRO A 273 17.57 16.52 -23.10
N LEU A 274 16.37 16.05 -22.78
CA LEU A 274 15.15 16.79 -23.05
C LEU A 274 14.14 16.67 -21.92
N GLU A 275 13.25 17.64 -21.87
CA GLU A 275 12.09 17.59 -21.00
C GLU A 275 10.87 17.15 -21.83
N ALA A 276 10.24 16.05 -21.44
CA ALA A 276 9.09 15.51 -22.15
C ALA A 276 8.09 14.87 -21.19
N ARG A 277 6.87 14.72 -21.69
CA ARG A 277 5.79 14.00 -21.06
C ARG A 277 5.84 12.52 -21.45
N LEU A 278 5.99 11.62 -20.49
CA LEU A 278 5.95 10.18 -20.69
C LEU A 278 4.54 9.63 -20.52
N THR A 279 4.18 8.63 -21.33
CA THR A 279 3.04 7.74 -21.08
C THR A 279 3.59 6.38 -20.68
N VAL A 280 3.22 5.90 -19.49
CA VAL A 280 3.73 4.65 -18.91
C VAL A 280 2.55 3.72 -18.66
N GLU A 281 2.61 2.52 -19.22
CA GLU A 281 1.64 1.45 -18.99
C GLU A 281 2.27 0.27 -18.27
N THR A 282 1.45 -0.65 -17.78
CA THR A 282 1.93 -1.89 -17.17
C THR A 282 1.99 -2.99 -18.22
N ALA A 283 3.18 -3.54 -18.47
CA ALA A 283 3.33 -4.74 -19.29
C ALA A 283 3.64 -5.98 -18.44
N PHE A 284 3.15 -7.14 -18.89
CA PHE A 284 3.42 -8.42 -18.25
C PHE A 284 4.64 -9.09 -18.88
N GLN A 285 5.76 -9.16 -18.15
CA GLN A 285 6.96 -9.87 -18.61
C GLN A 285 7.27 -11.08 -17.74
N LYS A 286 7.19 -12.27 -18.36
CA LYS A 286 7.54 -13.60 -17.84
C LYS A 286 6.72 -14.05 -16.62
N THR A 287 6.65 -13.25 -15.55
CA THR A 287 5.79 -13.42 -14.35
C THR A 287 5.60 -12.13 -13.54
N LYS A 288 6.12 -10.98 -14.00
CA LYS A 288 6.11 -9.71 -13.24
C LYS A 288 5.46 -8.59 -14.07
N CYS A 289 4.66 -7.77 -13.40
CA CYS A 289 4.16 -6.51 -13.93
C CYS A 289 5.28 -5.48 -13.88
N VAL A 290 5.74 -5.01 -15.03
CA VAL A 290 6.79 -4.00 -15.14
C VAL A 290 6.23 -2.74 -15.80
N PRO A 291 6.59 -1.53 -15.33
CA PRO A 291 6.25 -0.30 -16.03
C PRO A 291 7.00 -0.25 -17.36
N VAL A 292 6.29 0.12 -18.42
CA VAL A 292 6.81 0.24 -19.78
C VAL A 292 6.32 1.55 -20.38
N VAL A 293 7.23 2.30 -20.97
CA VAL A 293 6.92 3.55 -21.68
C VAL A 293 6.27 3.22 -23.01
N THR A 294 5.05 3.71 -23.23
CA THR A 294 4.26 3.53 -24.44
C THR A 294 4.19 4.77 -25.33
N ASP A 295 4.49 5.95 -24.79
CA ASP A 295 4.68 7.16 -25.59
C ASP A 295 5.60 8.20 -24.91
N VAL A 296 6.21 9.08 -25.72
CA VAL A 296 7.02 10.23 -25.29
C VAL A 296 6.60 11.47 -26.08
N ASN A 297 6.14 12.52 -25.41
CA ASN A 297 5.67 13.76 -26.03
C ASN A 297 6.49 14.95 -25.54
N LEU A 298 7.01 15.78 -26.45
CA LEU A 298 7.71 17.01 -26.06
C LEU A 298 6.75 17.97 -25.34
N ILE A 299 7.29 18.71 -24.37
CA ILE A 299 6.58 19.77 -23.63
C ILE A 299 6.97 21.13 -24.20
#